data_AF-A0A1G7U4T1-F1
#
_entry.id   AF-A0A1G7U4T1-F1
#
_cell.length_a   1.000
_cell.length_b   1.000
_cell.length_c   1.000
_cell.angle_alpha   90.00
_cell.angle_beta   90.00
_cell.angle_gamma   90.00
#
_symmetry.space_group_name_H-M   'P 1'
#
loop_
_entity.id
_entity.type
_entity.pdbx_description
1 polymer ?
#
loop_
_entity_poly.entity_id
_entity_poly.type
_entity_poly.pdbx_seq_one_letter_code
_entity_poly.pdbx_strand_id
1 'polypeptide(L)'
;MARSGVSKAEVQAARLALIARGENPSIDAVRIEMGNTGSKTTIHRFMRELDEHDTGASPPQIDDELLALVSRLASRLREQAQEHIDEAQARLDAEKKALQDTLQQTQRQLADLIERHALQTTKLGTQTATLLSTQHELQTEQKHNARLVQAAKDVESRLQDKDEQIRSLKEQHLQSHTQCALLQERLNNAIKESEKIQERLTERDQQNRVLELILIKTEVALENVRAGQPAAPPSREG
;
A
#
# COMPACT_ATOMS: atom_id res chain seq x y z
N MET A 1 19.22 -73.86 117.05
CA MET A 1 19.30 -73.09 115.80
C MET A 1 17.89 -72.95 115.25
N ALA A 2 17.32 -71.75 115.35
CA ALA A 2 15.93 -71.48 114.97
C ALA A 2 15.80 -71.52 113.44
N ARG A 3 14.81 -72.26 112.93
CA ARG A 3 14.46 -72.25 111.50
C ARG A 3 13.82 -70.90 111.19
N SER A 4 14.54 -69.99 110.52
CA SER A 4 13.92 -68.77 110.00
C SER A 4 12.95 -69.15 108.87
N GLY A 5 11.68 -68.79 109.01
CA GLY A 5 10.71 -68.88 107.92
C GLY A 5 11.00 -67.78 106.89
N VAL A 6 10.78 -68.08 105.62
CA VAL A 6 10.91 -67.11 104.52
C VAL A 6 9.63 -66.29 104.39
N SER A 7 9.75 -64.97 104.19
CA SER A 7 8.62 -64.05 104.02
C SER A 7 8.32 -63.77 102.54
N LYS A 8 7.04 -63.47 102.21
CA LYS A 8 6.60 -63.14 100.85
C LYS A 8 7.27 -61.87 100.31
N ALA A 9 7.55 -60.90 101.19
CA ALA A 9 8.22 -59.64 100.83
C ALA A 9 9.68 -59.85 100.41
N GLU A 10 10.40 -60.76 101.06
CA GLU A 10 11.78 -61.12 100.67
C GLU A 10 11.82 -61.78 99.29
N VAL A 11 10.87 -62.68 99.00
CA VAL A 11 10.73 -63.33 97.68
C VAL A 11 10.42 -62.28 96.60
N GLN A 12 9.56 -61.30 96.90
CA GLN A 12 9.23 -60.22 95.97
C GLN A 12 10.42 -59.30 95.69
N ALA A 13 11.18 -58.91 96.73
CA ALA A 13 12.36 -58.08 96.58
C ALA A 13 13.45 -58.78 95.74
N ALA A 14 13.68 -60.07 95.98
CA ALA A 14 14.63 -60.86 95.20
C ALA A 14 14.20 -61.02 93.73
N ARG A 15 12.89 -61.24 93.47
CA ARG A 15 12.32 -61.27 92.10
C ARG A 15 12.56 -59.95 91.36
N LEU A 16 12.26 -58.82 92.01
CA LEU A 16 12.46 -57.48 91.43
C LEU A 16 13.95 -57.18 91.16
N ALA A 17 14.85 -57.61 92.05
CA ALA A 17 16.29 -57.44 91.88
C ALA A 17 16.85 -58.27 90.71
N LEU A 18 16.26 -59.42 90.38
CA LEU A 18 16.62 -60.22 89.20
C LEU A 18 16.09 -59.60 87.91
N ILE A 19 14.84 -59.14 87.92
CA ILE A 19 14.23 -58.45 86.78
C ILE A 19 14.98 -57.15 86.46
N ALA A 20 15.37 -56.38 87.47
CA ALA A 20 16.16 -55.16 87.29
C ALA A 20 17.57 -55.42 86.71
N ARG A 21 18.11 -56.64 86.91
CA ARG A 21 19.35 -57.12 86.29
C ARG A 21 19.14 -57.73 84.89
N GLY A 22 17.89 -57.82 84.42
CA GLY A 22 17.55 -58.44 83.13
C GLY A 22 17.63 -59.96 83.13
N GLU A 23 17.69 -60.60 84.30
CA GLU A 23 17.73 -62.05 84.44
C GLU A 23 16.32 -62.62 84.65
N ASN A 24 16.04 -63.80 84.08
CA ASN A 24 14.74 -64.44 84.24
C ASN A 24 14.57 -64.96 85.69
N PRO A 25 13.53 -64.51 86.42
CA PRO A 25 13.33 -64.90 87.82
C PRO A 25 12.82 -66.34 87.91
N SER A 26 13.74 -67.31 87.91
CA SER A 26 13.44 -68.71 88.21
C SER A 26 13.44 -68.97 89.72
N ILE A 27 12.76 -70.03 90.17
CA ILE A 27 12.67 -70.38 91.61
C ILE A 27 14.08 -70.55 92.22
N ASP A 28 15.00 -71.14 91.46
CA ASP A 28 16.37 -71.37 91.91
C ASP A 28 17.20 -70.06 91.90
N ALA A 29 16.98 -69.17 90.92
CA ALA A 29 17.61 -67.85 90.88
C ALA A 29 17.16 -66.97 92.06
N VAL A 30 15.86 -66.95 92.37
CA VAL A 30 15.30 -66.22 93.52
C VAL A 30 15.85 -66.78 94.83
N ARG A 31 16.01 -68.11 94.93
CA ARG A 31 16.58 -68.75 96.11
C ARG A 31 18.07 -68.44 96.30
N ILE A 32 18.85 -68.38 95.23
CA ILE A 32 20.27 -67.98 95.25
C ILE A 32 20.39 -66.53 95.70
N GLU A 33 19.56 -65.65 95.16
CA GLU A 33 19.53 -64.22 95.50
C GLU A 33 19.16 -63.97 96.97
N MET A 34 18.32 -64.82 97.55
CA MET A 34 17.96 -64.81 98.98
C MET A 34 18.97 -65.53 99.89
N GLY A 35 20.14 -65.94 99.36
CA GLY A 35 21.20 -66.58 100.16
C GLY A 35 20.95 -68.05 100.51
N ASN A 36 20.33 -68.81 99.60
CA ASN A 36 19.96 -70.23 99.76
C ASN A 36 18.99 -70.54 100.92
N THR A 37 18.26 -69.52 101.37
CA THR A 37 17.24 -69.65 102.42
C THR A 37 15.86 -69.97 101.82
N GLY A 38 15.06 -70.77 102.55
CA GLY A 38 13.74 -71.22 102.11
C GLY A 38 13.70 -72.53 101.33
N SER A 39 12.58 -73.24 101.44
CA SER A 39 12.29 -74.40 100.61
C SER A 39 11.80 -73.96 99.22
N LYS A 40 12.22 -74.69 98.18
CA LYS A 40 11.81 -74.48 96.79
C LYS A 40 10.28 -74.43 96.63
N THR A 41 9.55 -75.20 97.44
CA THR A 41 8.08 -75.23 97.49
C THR A 41 7.46 -73.94 98.02
N THR A 42 8.06 -73.32 99.04
CA THR A 42 7.54 -72.09 99.66
C THR A 42 7.79 -70.88 98.74
N ILE A 43 8.97 -70.83 98.12
CA ILE A 43 9.32 -69.79 97.15
C ILE A 43 8.42 -69.90 95.91
N HIS A 44 8.18 -71.11 95.40
CA HIS A 44 7.26 -71.32 94.28
C HIS A 44 5.82 -70.87 94.59
N ARG A 45 5.32 -71.14 95.80
CA ARG A 45 4.00 -70.68 96.23
C ARG A 45 3.92 -69.15 96.22
N PHE A 46 4.90 -68.47 96.83
CA PHE A 46 4.91 -67.01 96.89
C PHE A 46 5.14 -66.35 95.53
N MET A 47 5.98 -66.94 94.65
CA MET A 47 6.14 -66.51 93.26
C MET A 47 4.82 -66.55 92.50
N ARG A 48 4.08 -67.66 92.59
CA ARG A 48 2.77 -67.81 91.93
C ARG A 48 1.74 -66.80 92.46
N GLU A 49 1.71 -66.59 93.78
CA GLU A 49 0.82 -65.59 94.37
C GLU A 49 1.18 -64.14 93.97
N LEU A 50 2.42 -63.85 93.60
CA LEU A 50 2.84 -62.54 93.09
C LEU A 50 2.49 -62.39 91.61
N ASP A 51 2.64 -63.45 90.81
CA ASP A 51 2.23 -63.48 89.40
C ASP A 51 0.71 -63.31 89.25
N GLU A 52 -0.08 -63.85 90.18
CA GLU A 52 -1.54 -63.68 90.24
C GLU A 52 -1.97 -62.24 90.62
N HIS A 53 -1.09 -61.40 91.19
CA HIS A 53 -1.41 -60.01 91.55
C HIS A 53 -0.88 -58.98 90.54
N ASP A 54 0.22 -59.27 89.83
CA ASP A 54 0.74 -58.41 88.74
C ASP A 54 -0.11 -58.47 87.46
N THR A 55 -0.89 -59.54 87.28
CA THR A 55 -1.81 -59.69 86.12
C THR A 55 -3.14 -58.95 86.29
N GLY A 56 -3.33 -58.22 87.39
CA GLY A 56 -4.56 -57.54 87.76
C GLY A 56 -4.56 -56.02 87.58
N ALA A 57 -3.92 -55.48 86.53
CA ALA A 57 -3.91 -54.03 86.28
C ALA A 57 -4.25 -53.65 84.83
N SER A 58 -5.49 -53.19 84.63
CA SER A 58 -5.80 -52.04 83.75
C SER A 58 -7.23 -51.55 84.01
N PRO A 59 -7.50 -50.24 84.12
CA PRO A 59 -8.81 -49.66 83.85
C PRO A 59 -8.82 -49.16 82.38
N PRO A 60 -9.28 -49.92 81.37
CA PRO A 60 -9.10 -49.54 79.97
C PRO A 60 -10.28 -48.77 79.36
N GLN A 61 -11.38 -48.55 80.08
CA GLN A 61 -12.63 -48.16 79.41
C GLN A 61 -12.71 -46.67 79.02
N ILE A 62 -12.14 -45.76 79.80
CA ILE A 62 -12.27 -44.30 79.55
C ILE A 62 -11.31 -43.82 78.46
N ASP A 63 -10.08 -44.34 78.44
CA ASP A 63 -9.07 -43.94 77.45
C ASP A 63 -9.42 -44.46 76.05
N ASP A 64 -9.92 -45.70 75.93
CA ASP A 64 -10.36 -46.28 74.65
C ASP A 64 -11.56 -45.51 74.06
N GLU A 65 -12.51 -45.07 74.89
CA GLU A 65 -13.69 -44.33 74.46
C GLU A 65 -13.34 -42.89 74.01
N LEU A 66 -12.40 -42.23 74.70
CA LEU A 66 -11.82 -40.95 74.27
C LEU A 66 -11.05 -41.08 72.96
N LEU A 67 -10.23 -42.12 72.79
CA LEU A 67 -9.51 -42.40 71.55
C LEU A 67 -10.46 -42.64 70.36
N ALA A 68 -11.57 -43.34 70.58
CA ALA A 68 -12.62 -43.54 69.59
C ALA A 68 -13.31 -42.22 69.17
N LEU A 69 -13.62 -41.34 70.14
CA LEU A 69 -14.20 -40.02 69.86
C LEU A 69 -13.23 -39.10 69.11
N VAL A 70 -11.96 -39.05 69.54
CA VAL A 70 -10.93 -38.23 68.88
C VAL A 70 -10.64 -38.74 67.47
N SER A 71 -10.59 -40.06 67.25
CA SER A 71 -10.39 -40.63 65.91
C SER A 71 -11.56 -40.33 64.97
N ARG A 72 -12.80 -40.40 65.46
CA ARG A 72 -14.00 -40.00 64.69
C ARG A 72 -14.05 -38.49 64.41
N LEU A 73 -13.60 -37.66 65.33
CA LEU A 73 -13.49 -36.22 65.10
C LEU A 73 -12.39 -35.93 64.07
N ALA A 74 -11.24 -36.59 64.17
CA ALA A 74 -10.15 -36.47 63.21
C ALA A 74 -10.56 -36.94 61.81
N SER A 75 -11.32 -38.04 61.69
CA SER A 75 -11.83 -38.50 60.39
C SER A 75 -12.80 -37.49 59.80
N ARG A 76 -13.74 -36.96 60.59
CA ARG A 76 -14.69 -35.94 60.14
C ARG A 76 -14.01 -34.63 59.73
N LEU A 77 -12.99 -34.19 60.48
CA LEU A 77 -12.18 -33.02 60.12
C LEU A 77 -11.40 -33.23 58.82
N ARG A 78 -10.87 -34.44 58.59
CA ARG A 78 -10.21 -34.76 57.31
C ARG A 78 -11.19 -34.77 56.15
N GLU A 79 -12.37 -35.33 56.31
CA GLU A 79 -13.42 -35.31 55.30
C GLU A 79 -13.84 -33.87 54.95
N GLN A 80 -14.09 -33.02 55.95
CA GLN A 80 -14.42 -31.61 55.73
C GLN A 80 -13.28 -30.83 55.07
N ALA A 81 -12.03 -31.08 55.48
CA ALA A 81 -10.86 -30.47 54.84
C ALA A 81 -10.71 -30.93 53.38
N GLN A 82 -10.96 -32.21 53.10
CA GLN A 82 -10.92 -32.75 51.75
C GLN A 82 -12.01 -32.15 50.87
N GLU A 83 -13.24 -32.02 51.38
CA GLU A 83 -14.35 -31.38 50.66
C GLU A 83 -14.02 -29.93 50.30
N HIS A 84 -13.44 -29.15 51.23
CA HIS A 84 -12.98 -27.80 50.95
C HIS A 84 -11.84 -27.74 49.91
N ILE A 85 -10.92 -28.71 49.93
CA ILE A 85 -9.85 -28.81 48.93
C ILE A 85 -10.45 -29.12 47.55
N ASP A 86 -11.37 -30.08 47.48
CA ASP A 86 -12.01 -30.49 46.23
C ASP A 86 -12.84 -29.34 45.64
N GLU A 87 -13.57 -28.58 46.46
CA GLU A 87 -14.26 -27.36 46.04
C GLU A 87 -13.30 -26.29 45.51
N ALA A 88 -12.18 -26.05 46.21
CA ALA A 88 -11.18 -25.09 45.78
C ALA A 88 -10.51 -25.50 44.46
N GLN A 89 -10.20 -26.79 44.29
CA GLN A 89 -9.68 -27.35 43.05
C GLN A 89 -10.68 -27.20 41.90
N ALA A 90 -11.95 -27.53 42.14
CA ALA A 90 -13.01 -27.38 41.14
C ALA A 90 -13.18 -25.92 40.69
N ARG A 91 -13.12 -24.96 41.62
CA ARG A 91 -13.16 -23.51 41.30
C ARG A 91 -11.96 -23.09 40.47
N LEU A 92 -10.74 -23.47 40.87
CA LEU A 92 -9.52 -23.15 40.13
C LEU A 92 -9.52 -23.76 38.72
N ASP A 93 -10.01 -24.98 38.57
CA ASP A 93 -10.09 -25.64 37.26
C ASP A 93 -11.16 -24.99 36.37
N ALA A 94 -12.27 -24.53 36.94
CA ALA A 94 -13.27 -23.74 36.22
C ALA A 94 -12.70 -22.39 35.76
N GLU A 95 -11.99 -21.67 36.64
CA GLU A 95 -11.33 -20.40 36.30
C GLU A 95 -10.26 -20.58 35.22
N LYS A 96 -9.43 -21.63 35.33
CA LYS A 96 -8.42 -21.96 34.31
C LYS A 96 -9.06 -22.24 32.95
N LYS A 97 -10.16 -22.99 32.91
CA LYS A 97 -10.90 -23.25 31.67
C LYS A 97 -11.45 -21.96 31.08
N ALA A 98 -12.09 -21.11 31.88
CA ALA A 98 -12.61 -19.82 31.43
C ALA A 98 -11.48 -18.90 30.89
N LEU A 99 -10.33 -18.88 31.55
CA LEU A 99 -9.15 -18.14 31.08
C LEU A 99 -8.58 -18.73 29.78
N GLN A 100 -8.54 -20.05 29.65
CA GLN A 100 -8.10 -20.71 28.42
C GLN A 100 -9.06 -20.42 27.25
N ASP A 101 -10.37 -20.45 27.48
CA ASP A 101 -11.38 -20.17 26.47
C ASP A 101 -11.30 -18.71 26.00
N THR A 102 -11.16 -17.76 26.92
CA THR A 102 -10.98 -16.34 26.58
C THR A 102 -9.66 -16.08 25.85
N LEU A 103 -8.58 -16.77 26.23
CA LEU A 103 -7.30 -16.70 25.52
C LEU A 103 -7.42 -17.27 24.10
N GLN A 104 -8.08 -18.40 23.91
CA GLN A 104 -8.33 -18.94 22.58
C GLN A 104 -9.22 -18.02 21.73
N GLN A 105 -10.25 -17.43 22.33
CA GLN A 105 -11.13 -16.49 21.62
C GLN A 105 -10.39 -15.24 21.18
N THR A 106 -9.57 -14.66 22.05
CA THR A 106 -8.76 -13.47 21.72
C THR A 106 -7.69 -13.79 20.67
N GLN A 107 -7.06 -14.98 20.73
CA GLN A 107 -6.14 -15.43 19.69
C GLN A 107 -6.81 -15.58 18.32
N ARG A 108 -8.03 -16.14 18.27
CA ARG A 108 -8.81 -16.23 17.02
C ARG A 108 -9.14 -14.85 16.47
N GLN A 109 -9.61 -13.94 17.32
CA GLN A 109 -9.89 -12.55 16.92
C GLN A 109 -8.64 -11.84 16.39
N LEU A 110 -7.48 -12.06 17.03
CA LEU A 110 -6.22 -11.47 16.60
C LEU A 110 -5.77 -12.04 15.25
N ALA A 111 -5.92 -13.35 15.02
CA ALA A 111 -5.64 -13.98 13.73
C ALA A 111 -6.55 -13.40 12.62
N ASP A 112 -7.85 -13.29 12.87
CA ASP A 112 -8.81 -12.69 11.92
C ASP A 112 -8.45 -11.23 11.58
N LEU A 113 -8.03 -10.44 12.59
CA LEU A 113 -7.62 -9.06 12.38
C LEU A 113 -6.34 -8.95 11.57
N ILE A 114 -5.35 -9.84 11.81
CA ILE A 114 -4.11 -9.90 11.02
C ILE A 114 -4.44 -10.23 9.56
N GLU A 115 -5.29 -11.22 9.31
CA GLU A 115 -5.69 -11.60 7.94
C GLU A 115 -6.41 -10.44 7.23
N ARG A 116 -7.37 -9.80 7.91
CA ARG A 116 -8.07 -8.62 7.36
C ARG A 116 -7.10 -7.48 7.06
N HIS A 117 -6.13 -7.23 7.94
CA HIS A 117 -5.12 -6.19 7.73
C HIS A 117 -4.21 -6.52 6.54
N ALA A 118 -3.80 -7.78 6.39
CA ALA A 118 -3.01 -8.23 5.24
C ALA A 118 -3.80 -8.08 3.92
N LEU A 119 -5.08 -8.46 3.91
CA LEU A 119 -5.97 -8.28 2.76
C LEU A 119 -6.19 -6.79 2.43
N GLN A 120 -6.32 -5.91 3.42
CA GLN A 120 -6.44 -4.48 3.20
C GLN A 120 -5.14 -3.88 2.67
N THR A 121 -3.99 -4.28 3.22
CA THR A 121 -2.67 -3.81 2.78
C THR A 121 -2.41 -4.19 1.32
N THR A 122 -2.73 -5.42 0.94
CA THR A 122 -2.61 -5.89 -0.45
C THR A 122 -3.55 -5.13 -1.38
N LYS A 123 -4.82 -4.95 -0.99
CA LYS A 123 -5.78 -4.13 -1.76
C LYS A 123 -5.29 -2.69 -1.95
N LEU A 124 -4.82 -2.04 -0.89
CA LEU A 124 -4.24 -0.70 -0.98
C LEU A 124 -3.03 -0.67 -1.91
N GLY A 125 -2.13 -1.66 -1.81
CA GLY A 125 -0.98 -1.80 -2.72
C GLY A 125 -1.38 -1.95 -4.19
N THR A 126 -2.43 -2.72 -4.49
CA THR A 126 -2.94 -2.82 -5.87
C THR A 126 -3.56 -1.52 -6.35
N GLN A 127 -4.34 -0.84 -5.50
CA GLN A 127 -4.95 0.45 -5.85
C GLN A 127 -3.90 1.52 -6.10
N THR A 128 -2.86 1.61 -5.26
CA THR A 128 -1.77 2.57 -5.47
C THR A 128 -1.01 2.28 -6.76
N ALA A 129 -0.74 1.01 -7.09
CA ALA A 129 -0.13 0.63 -8.35
C ALA A 129 -0.98 1.04 -9.56
N THR A 130 -2.30 0.80 -9.52
CA THR A 130 -3.21 1.21 -10.60
C THR A 130 -3.30 2.74 -10.74
N LEU A 131 -3.32 3.47 -9.62
CA LEU A 131 -3.31 4.93 -9.64
C LEU A 131 -2.03 5.48 -10.26
N LEU A 132 -0.87 4.90 -9.92
CA LEU A 132 0.41 5.30 -10.53
C LEU A 132 0.44 5.00 -12.03
N SER A 133 -0.07 3.85 -12.48
CA SER A 133 -0.17 3.53 -13.91
C SER A 133 -1.04 4.52 -14.66
N THR A 134 -2.25 4.76 -14.15
CA THR A 134 -3.20 5.71 -14.78
C THR A 134 -2.68 7.15 -14.77
N GLN A 135 -1.97 7.57 -13.73
CA GLN A 135 -1.29 8.87 -13.71
C GLN A 135 -0.18 8.96 -14.77
N HIS A 136 0.59 7.88 -14.95
CA HIS A 136 1.61 7.82 -15.98
C HIS A 136 1.00 7.89 -17.39
N GLU A 137 -0.03 7.09 -17.65
CA GLU A 137 -0.80 7.09 -18.91
C GLU A 137 -1.40 8.47 -19.18
N LEU A 138 -2.02 9.10 -18.18
CA LEU A 138 -2.54 10.46 -18.30
C LEU A 138 -1.43 11.46 -18.64
N GLN A 139 -0.25 11.34 -18.02
CA GLN A 139 0.87 12.22 -18.32
C GLN A 139 1.40 12.01 -19.75
N THR A 140 1.43 10.78 -20.24
CA THR A 140 1.81 10.49 -21.64
C THR A 140 0.80 11.06 -22.62
N GLU A 141 -0.49 10.91 -22.35
CA GLU A 141 -1.57 11.47 -23.17
C GLU A 141 -1.59 13.00 -23.15
N GLN A 142 -1.30 13.63 -22.01
CA GLN A 142 -1.15 15.08 -21.92
C GLN A 142 0.02 15.59 -22.76
N LYS A 143 1.18 14.91 -22.72
CA LYS A 143 2.34 15.23 -23.56
C LYS A 143 2.01 15.02 -25.04
N HIS A 144 1.28 13.96 -25.38
CA HIS A 144 0.86 13.69 -26.75
C HIS A 144 -0.10 14.77 -27.27
N ASN A 145 -1.13 15.13 -26.49
CA ASN A 145 -2.05 16.22 -26.82
C ASN A 145 -1.33 17.56 -26.98
N ALA A 146 -0.39 17.88 -26.09
CA ALA A 146 0.41 19.11 -26.21
C ALA A 146 1.23 19.14 -27.51
N ARG A 147 1.81 18.00 -27.93
CA ARG A 147 2.52 17.87 -29.20
C ARG A 147 1.58 18.04 -30.40
N LEU A 148 0.39 17.43 -30.36
CA LEU A 148 -0.60 17.57 -31.43
C LEU A 148 -1.09 19.01 -31.57
N VAL A 149 -1.37 19.68 -30.45
CA VAL A 149 -1.77 21.11 -30.45
C VAL A 149 -0.67 21.98 -31.03
N GLN A 150 0.60 21.72 -30.68
CA GLN A 150 1.72 22.47 -31.27
C GLN A 150 1.84 22.20 -32.78
N ALA A 151 1.76 20.94 -33.21
CA ALA A 151 1.80 20.60 -34.63
C ALA A 151 0.65 21.24 -35.42
N ALA A 152 -0.56 21.31 -34.85
CA ALA A 152 -1.69 21.98 -35.46
C ALA A 152 -1.40 23.49 -35.65
N LYS A 153 -0.89 24.16 -34.62
CA LYS A 153 -0.49 25.58 -34.70
C LYS A 153 0.62 25.82 -35.73
N ASP A 154 1.60 24.93 -35.81
CA ASP A 154 2.70 25.03 -36.78
C ASP A 154 2.20 24.84 -38.22
N VAL A 155 1.20 23.99 -38.44
CA VAL A 155 0.56 23.83 -39.76
C VAL A 155 -0.32 25.03 -40.10
N GLU A 156 -1.08 25.55 -39.13
CA GLU A 156 -1.90 26.76 -39.30
C GLU A 156 -1.05 27.96 -39.69
N SER A 157 0.08 28.19 -39.03
CA SER A 157 0.99 29.30 -39.37
C SER A 157 1.58 29.16 -40.77
N ARG A 158 2.03 27.95 -41.14
CA ARG A 158 2.50 27.67 -42.51
C ARG A 158 1.41 27.89 -43.56
N LEU A 159 0.16 27.54 -43.24
CA LEU A 159 -0.96 27.76 -44.15
C LEU A 159 -1.25 29.25 -44.31
N GLN A 160 -1.20 30.03 -43.23
CA GLN A 160 -1.31 31.49 -43.28
C GLN A 160 -0.20 32.12 -44.13
N ASP A 161 1.06 31.73 -43.93
CA ASP A 161 2.19 32.21 -44.75
C ASP A 161 1.99 31.90 -46.24
N LYS A 162 1.48 30.71 -46.56
CA LYS A 162 1.20 30.31 -47.95
C LYS A 162 0.03 31.08 -48.54
N ASP A 163 -1.04 31.31 -47.77
CA ASP A 163 -2.17 32.13 -48.20
C ASP A 163 -1.75 33.57 -48.45
N GLU A 164 -0.88 34.14 -47.62
CA GLU A 164 -0.31 35.48 -47.84
C GLU A 164 0.57 35.54 -49.10
N GLN A 165 1.42 34.54 -49.32
CA GLN A 165 2.21 34.41 -50.55
C GLN A 165 1.30 34.33 -51.78
N ILE A 166 0.23 33.52 -51.73
CA ILE A 166 -0.74 33.40 -52.82
C ILE A 166 -1.45 34.73 -53.07
N ARG A 167 -1.84 35.48 -52.02
CA ARG A 167 -2.46 36.80 -52.16
C ARG A 167 -1.50 37.80 -52.82
N SER A 168 -0.25 37.85 -52.38
CA SER A 168 0.77 38.72 -52.97
C SER A 168 1.01 38.41 -54.44
N LEU A 169 1.13 37.12 -54.79
CA LEU A 169 1.29 36.71 -56.20
C LEU A 169 0.05 37.07 -57.03
N LYS A 170 -1.16 36.84 -56.52
CA LYS A 170 -2.40 37.25 -57.19
C LYS A 170 -2.44 38.76 -57.43
N GLU A 171 -2.02 39.55 -56.45
CA GLU A 171 -1.94 41.01 -56.59
C GLU A 171 -0.92 41.42 -57.65
N GLN A 172 0.29 40.84 -57.63
CA GLN A 172 1.31 41.08 -58.65
C GLN A 172 0.83 40.69 -60.06
N HIS A 173 0.14 39.56 -60.19
CA HIS A 173 -0.46 39.14 -61.46
C HIS A 173 -1.51 40.13 -61.96
N LEU A 174 -2.39 40.63 -61.09
CA LEU A 174 -3.37 41.66 -61.44
C LEU A 174 -2.70 42.98 -61.83
N GLN A 175 -1.66 43.40 -61.11
CA GLN A 175 -0.89 44.60 -61.42
C GLN A 175 -0.19 44.47 -62.79
N SER A 176 0.45 43.33 -63.07
CA SER A 176 1.07 43.07 -64.38
C SER A 176 0.02 43.05 -65.50
N HIS A 177 -1.14 42.42 -65.26
CA HIS A 177 -2.21 42.38 -66.24
C HIS A 177 -2.76 43.77 -66.57
N THR A 178 -2.99 44.62 -65.55
CA THR A 178 -3.45 46.01 -65.77
C THR A 178 -2.39 46.84 -66.50
N GLN A 179 -1.11 46.67 -66.20
CA GLN A 179 -0.02 47.32 -66.95
C GLN A 179 0.01 46.89 -68.42
N CYS A 180 -0.10 45.59 -68.71
CA CYS A 180 -0.20 45.08 -70.08
C CYS A 180 -1.40 45.68 -70.83
N ALA A 181 -2.57 45.74 -70.20
CA ALA A 181 -3.76 46.35 -70.79
C ALA A 181 -3.56 47.84 -71.10
N LEU A 182 -2.97 48.60 -70.18
CA LEU A 182 -2.64 50.02 -70.39
C LEU A 182 -1.61 50.23 -71.52
N LEU A 183 -0.59 49.37 -71.60
CA LEU A 183 0.40 49.43 -72.67
C LEU A 183 -0.23 49.11 -74.03
N GLN A 184 -1.13 48.11 -74.08
CA GLN A 184 -1.86 47.78 -75.30
C GLN A 184 -2.77 48.93 -75.75
N GLU A 185 -3.45 49.60 -74.81
CA GLU A 185 -4.25 50.79 -75.12
C GLU A 185 -3.38 51.94 -75.65
N ARG A 186 -2.24 52.22 -75.00
CA ARG A 186 -1.28 53.24 -75.46
C ARG A 186 -0.75 52.93 -76.86
N LEU A 187 -0.42 51.68 -77.14
CA LEU A 187 0.04 51.25 -78.46
C LEU A 187 -1.05 51.43 -79.52
N ASN A 188 -2.29 51.03 -79.22
CA ASN A 188 -3.43 51.24 -80.12
C ASN A 188 -3.67 52.74 -80.39
N ASN A 189 -3.54 53.59 -79.37
CA ASN A 189 -3.69 55.03 -79.52
C ASN A 189 -2.55 55.63 -80.37
N ALA A 190 -1.31 55.22 -80.14
CA ALA A 190 -0.16 55.66 -80.95
C ALA A 190 -0.29 55.23 -82.42
N ILE A 191 -0.78 54.01 -82.69
CA ILE A 191 -1.07 53.55 -84.05
C ILE A 191 -2.12 54.46 -84.70
N LYS A 192 -3.25 54.70 -84.03
CA LYS A 192 -4.31 55.61 -84.53
C LYS A 192 -3.80 57.02 -84.78
N GLU A 193 -2.91 57.54 -83.93
CA GLU A 193 -2.29 58.86 -84.15
C GLU A 193 -1.35 58.85 -85.35
N SER A 194 -0.56 57.78 -85.53
CA SER A 194 0.31 57.63 -86.69
C SER A 194 -0.46 57.53 -88.00
N GLU A 195 -1.57 56.79 -88.01
CA GLU A 195 -2.50 56.68 -89.15
C GLU A 195 -3.07 58.07 -89.49
N LYS A 196 -3.54 58.83 -88.49
CA LYS A 196 -4.03 60.22 -88.70
C LYS A 196 -2.95 61.16 -89.25
N ILE A 197 -1.70 61.02 -88.80
CA ILE A 197 -0.59 61.83 -89.33
C ILE A 197 -0.29 61.44 -90.78
N GLN A 198 -0.28 60.14 -91.09
CA GLN A 198 -0.12 59.64 -92.46
C GLN A 198 -1.24 60.13 -93.37
N GLU A 199 -2.50 60.06 -92.95
CA GLU A 199 -3.65 60.60 -93.68
C GLU A 199 -3.43 62.09 -94.00
N ARG A 200 -3.11 62.92 -93.00
CA ARG A 200 -2.83 64.35 -93.20
C ARG A 200 -1.66 64.61 -94.15
N LEU A 201 -0.61 63.78 -94.11
CA LEU A 201 0.52 63.88 -95.04
C LEU A 201 0.08 63.54 -96.46
N THR A 202 -0.67 62.46 -96.66
CA THR A 202 -1.18 62.09 -97.98
C THR A 202 -2.14 63.15 -98.54
N GLU A 203 -3.00 63.74 -97.70
CA GLU A 203 -3.85 64.87 -98.09
C GLU A 203 -3.02 66.08 -98.50
N ARG A 204 -1.97 66.42 -97.75
CA ARG A 204 -1.04 67.51 -98.09
C ARG A 204 -0.28 67.24 -99.38
N ASP A 205 0.18 66.01 -99.61
CA ASP A 205 0.86 65.63 -100.85
C ASP A 205 -0.08 65.71 -102.06
N GLN A 206 -1.35 65.30 -101.90
CA GLN A 206 -2.38 65.49 -102.92
C GLN A 206 -2.62 66.98 -103.20
N GLN A 207 -2.73 67.82 -102.16
CA GLN A 207 -2.85 69.28 -102.31
C GLN A 207 -1.64 69.88 -103.04
N ASN A 208 -0.42 69.51 -102.65
CA ASN A 208 0.80 69.95 -103.32
C ASN A 208 0.81 69.53 -104.79
N ARG A 209 0.42 68.29 -105.10
CA ARG A 209 0.33 67.82 -106.49
C ARG A 209 -0.68 68.62 -107.32
N VAL A 210 -1.82 68.97 -106.73
CA VAL A 210 -2.80 69.85 -107.39
C VAL A 210 -2.21 71.23 -107.63
N LEU A 211 -1.50 71.81 -106.65
CA LEU A 211 -0.81 73.09 -106.81
C LEU A 211 0.28 73.04 -107.89
N GLU A 212 1.11 71.99 -107.94
CA GLU A 212 2.10 71.78 -109.00
C GLU A 212 1.44 71.72 -110.39
N LEU A 213 0.35 70.97 -110.53
CA LEU A 213 -0.39 70.88 -111.80
C LEU A 213 -0.98 72.23 -112.21
N ILE A 214 -1.48 73.02 -111.25
CA ILE A 214 -1.95 74.40 -111.51
C ILE A 214 -0.76 75.26 -111.96
N LEU A 215 0.39 75.17 -111.29
CA LEU A 215 1.57 75.96 -111.61
C LEU A 215 2.11 75.64 -113.00
N ILE A 216 2.25 74.35 -113.35
CA ILE A 216 2.61 73.90 -114.72
C ILE A 216 1.58 74.41 -115.75
N LYS A 217 0.28 74.30 -115.46
CA LYS A 217 -0.76 74.84 -116.37
C LYS A 217 -0.60 76.34 -116.56
N THR A 218 -0.30 77.09 -115.50
CA THR A 218 -0.04 78.54 -115.61
C THR A 218 1.25 78.84 -116.37
N GLU A 219 2.32 78.07 -116.18
CA GLU A 219 3.56 78.21 -116.94
C GLU A 219 3.35 77.93 -118.43
N VAL A 220 2.65 76.85 -118.78
CA VAL A 220 2.27 76.54 -120.17
C VAL A 220 1.37 77.63 -120.75
N ALA A 221 0.42 78.16 -119.97
CA ALA A 221 -0.40 79.29 -120.42
C ALA A 221 0.46 80.54 -120.70
N LEU A 222 1.46 80.83 -119.85
CA LEU A 222 2.40 81.93 -120.05
C LEU A 222 3.34 81.69 -121.25
N GLU A 223 3.80 80.46 -121.47
CA GLU A 223 4.57 80.08 -122.66
C GLU A 223 3.75 80.19 -123.94
N ASN A 224 2.47 79.79 -123.93
CA ASN A 224 1.57 79.97 -125.05
C ASN A 224 1.32 81.47 -125.35
N VAL A 225 1.27 82.32 -124.32
CA VAL A 225 1.21 83.77 -124.48
C VAL A 225 2.53 84.35 -125.05
N ARG A 226 3.69 83.75 -124.72
CA ARG A 226 4.99 84.10 -125.32
C ARG A 226 5.13 83.60 -126.77
N ALA A 227 4.64 82.41 -127.09
CA ALA A 227 4.65 81.83 -128.43
C ALA A 227 3.60 82.46 -129.38
N GLY A 228 2.56 83.08 -128.80
CA GLY A 228 1.51 83.82 -129.52
C GLY A 228 1.84 85.28 -129.85
N GLN A 229 3.06 85.76 -129.64
CA GLN A 229 3.49 87.09 -130.11
C GLN A 229 3.93 87.03 -131.60
N PRO A 230 3.22 87.69 -132.54
CA PRO A 230 3.64 87.78 -133.92
C PRO A 230 4.80 88.78 -134.10
N ALA A 231 5.77 88.43 -134.94
CA ALA A 231 6.72 89.36 -135.51
C ALA A 231 6.05 90.20 -136.62
N ALA A 232 6.24 91.54 -136.57
CA ALA A 232 6.39 92.51 -137.69
C ALA A 232 5.73 93.88 -137.38
N PRO A 233 6.09 95.00 -138.07
CA PRO A 233 7.22 95.27 -138.98
C PRO A 233 7.97 96.61 -138.67
N PRO A 234 9.03 96.97 -139.43
CA PRO A 234 9.73 98.26 -139.35
C PRO A 234 9.04 99.36 -140.18
N SER A 235 9.21 100.64 -139.79
CA SER A 235 9.48 101.82 -140.67
C SER A 235 9.44 103.17 -139.91
N ARG A 236 10.53 103.96 -140.06
CA ARG A 236 10.69 105.43 -140.30
C ARG A 236 9.72 106.42 -139.62
N GLU A 237 10.10 107.59 -139.11
CA GLU A 237 11.15 108.57 -139.47
C GLU A 237 11.27 109.59 -138.31
N GLY A 238 12.47 110.16 -138.10
CA GLY A 238 12.77 111.19 -137.10
C GLY A 238 14.23 111.18 -136.67
#